data_AF-D3HJF6-F1
#
_entry.id   AF-D3HJF6-F1
#
_cell.length_a   1.000
_cell.length_b   1.000
_cell.length_c   1.000
_cell.angle_alpha   90.00
_cell.angle_beta   90.00
_cell.angle_gamma   90.00
#
_symmetry.space_group_name_H-M   'P 1'
#
loop_
_entity.id
_entity.type
_entity.pdbx_description
1 polymer ?
#
loop_
_entity_poly.entity_id
_entity_poly.type
_entity_poly.pdbx_seq_one_letter_code
_entity_poly.pdbx_strand_id
1 'polypeptide(L)'
;MCDALSHNIPETHDTIVCHCLSHGFRNFDELQGFYPEHCLPIMKSRSIPFKMDEESKQLGHDAKQRLIYHQKHSRPAMLEARAYMENLLSSKHGH
;
A
#
# COMPACT_ATOMS: atom_id res chain seq x y z
N MET A 1 -2.71 -11.95 -9.14
CA MET A 1 -2.34 -11.35 -7.84
C MET A 1 -1.55 -12.39 -7.08
N CYS A 2 -0.37 -12.04 -6.57
CA CYS A 2 0.60 -12.97 -5.96
C CYS A 2 0.91 -12.51 -4.53
N ASP A 3 1.07 -13.47 -3.61
CA ASP A 3 1.28 -13.31 -2.17
C ASP A 3 2.75 -13.07 -1.77
N ALA A 4 3.57 -12.58 -2.70
CA ALA A 4 4.99 -12.24 -2.48
C ALA A 4 5.90 -13.42 -2.06
N LEU A 5 5.40 -14.66 -2.08
CA LEU A 5 6.23 -15.82 -1.80
C LEU A 5 7.29 -15.99 -2.90
N SER A 6 8.53 -16.29 -2.48
CA SER A 6 9.67 -16.48 -3.38
C SER A 6 9.46 -17.58 -4.42
N HIS A 7 8.64 -18.58 -4.09
CA HIS A 7 8.27 -19.68 -5.00
C HIS A 7 7.35 -19.26 -6.15
N ASN A 8 6.74 -18.07 -6.09
CA ASN A 8 5.77 -17.61 -7.08
C ASN A 8 6.38 -16.67 -8.14
N ILE A 9 7.70 -16.49 -8.15
CA ILE A 9 8.42 -15.66 -9.12
C ILE A 9 9.12 -16.58 -10.14
N PRO A 10 8.69 -16.60 -11.41
CA PRO A 10 9.38 -17.37 -12.45
C PRO A 10 10.83 -16.88 -12.63
N GLU A 11 11.77 -17.80 -12.92
CA GLU A 11 13.19 -17.48 -13.13
C GLU A 11 13.43 -16.42 -14.23
N THR A 12 12.53 -16.30 -15.20
CA THR A 12 12.53 -15.27 -16.23
C THR A 12 11.33 -14.35 -16.06
N HIS A 13 11.55 -13.12 -15.59
CA HIS A 13 10.47 -12.15 -15.40
C HIS A 13 10.86 -10.77 -15.93
N ASP A 14 10.39 -10.45 -17.15
CA ASP A 14 10.53 -9.13 -17.78
C ASP A 14 9.49 -8.10 -17.26
N THR A 15 8.68 -8.48 -16.28
CA THR A 15 7.61 -7.66 -15.69
C THR A 15 7.93 -7.26 -14.26
N ILE A 16 7.57 -6.04 -13.87
CA ILE A 16 7.70 -5.57 -12.48
C ILE A 16 6.75 -6.38 -11.60
N VAL A 17 7.30 -7.07 -10.59
CA VAL A 17 6.49 -7.78 -9.59
C VAL A 17 5.77 -6.76 -8.70
N CYS A 18 4.44 -6.70 -8.84
CA CYS A 18 3.59 -5.88 -7.98
C CYS A 18 2.94 -6.74 -6.90
N HIS A 19 3.36 -6.58 -5.64
CA HIS A 19 2.65 -7.17 -4.49
C HIS A 19 1.33 -6.44 -4.25
N CYS A 20 0.25 -7.18 -3.98
CA CYS A 20 -1.02 -6.53 -3.79
C CYS A 20 -1.09 -5.82 -2.42
N LEU A 21 -1.74 -4.66 -2.43
CA LEU A 21 -1.91 -3.88 -1.20
C LEU A 21 -2.73 -4.65 -0.15
N SER A 22 -3.67 -5.49 -0.56
CA SER A 22 -4.51 -6.29 0.35
C SER A 22 -3.71 -7.36 1.11
N HIS A 23 -2.79 -8.08 0.45
CA HIS A 23 -1.93 -9.05 1.14
C HIS A 23 -0.93 -8.34 2.06
N GLY A 24 -0.34 -7.24 1.62
CA GLY A 24 0.53 -6.47 2.51
C GLY A 24 -0.20 -5.93 3.74
N PHE A 25 -1.51 -5.62 3.64
CA PHE A 25 -2.34 -5.22 4.78
C PHE A 25 -2.48 -6.32 5.83
N ARG A 26 -2.67 -7.58 5.40
CA ARG A 26 -2.78 -8.73 6.29
C ARG A 26 -1.50 -8.91 7.11
N ASN A 27 -0.34 -8.76 6.49
CA ASN A 27 0.94 -8.84 7.19
C ASN A 27 1.06 -7.75 8.27
N PHE A 28 0.55 -6.54 8.02
CA PHE A 28 0.54 -5.49 9.05
C PHE A 28 -0.46 -5.77 10.18
N ASP A 29 -1.61 -6.38 9.88
CA ASP A 29 -2.59 -6.80 10.89
C ASP A 29 -2.00 -7.86 11.84
N GLU A 30 -1.24 -8.81 11.31
CA GLU A 30 -0.49 -9.78 12.13
C GLU A 30 0.57 -9.12 13.02
N LEU A 31 1.25 -8.09 12.51
CA LEU A 31 2.30 -7.36 13.24
C LEU A 31 1.77 -6.34 14.25
N GLN A 32 0.53 -5.86 14.10
CA GLN A 32 0.00 -4.78 14.94
C GLN A 32 -0.09 -5.17 16.42
N GLY A 33 -0.20 -6.45 16.74
CA GLY A 33 -0.18 -6.95 18.12
C GLY A 33 1.16 -6.74 18.84
N PHE A 34 2.23 -6.56 18.07
CA PHE A 34 3.60 -6.40 18.57
C PHE A 34 4.15 -4.98 18.36
N TYR A 35 3.81 -4.34 17.25
CA TYR A 35 4.33 -3.03 16.84
C TYR A 35 3.22 -2.06 16.39
N PRO A 36 2.21 -1.80 17.24
CA PRO A 36 1.04 -1.00 16.87
C PRO A 36 1.40 0.42 16.42
N GLU A 37 2.42 1.03 17.03
CA GLU A 37 2.89 2.38 16.74
C GLU A 37 3.40 2.56 15.30
N HIS A 38 3.91 1.49 14.69
CA HIS A 38 4.38 1.49 13.31
C HIS A 38 3.31 0.97 12.36
N CYS A 39 2.53 -0.05 12.76
CA CYS A 39 1.55 -0.69 11.91
C CYS A 39 0.32 0.19 11.68
N LEU A 40 -0.24 0.81 12.74
CA LEU A 40 -1.48 1.57 12.64
C LEU A 40 -1.39 2.78 11.69
N PRO A 41 -0.32 3.60 11.70
CA PRO A 41 -0.19 4.69 10.74
C PRO A 41 -0.09 4.18 9.28
N ILE A 42 0.68 3.13 9.04
CA ILE A 42 0.83 2.55 7.69
C ILE A 42 -0.49 1.97 7.19
N MET A 43 -1.21 1.21 8.03
CA MET A 43 -2.53 0.67 7.72
C MET A 43 -3.54 1.78 7.45
N LYS A 44 -3.56 2.84 8.26
CA LYS A 44 -4.42 4.01 8.04
C LYS A 44 -4.15 4.62 6.67
N SER A 45 -2.89 4.94 6.34
CA SER A 45 -2.56 5.56 5.06
C SER A 45 -2.87 4.67 3.86
N ARG A 46 -2.62 3.36 3.97
CA ARG A 46 -2.94 2.40 2.90
C ARG A 46 -4.44 2.17 2.70
N SER A 47 -5.29 2.51 3.67
CA SER A 47 -6.75 2.39 3.55
C SER A 47 -7.37 3.49 2.67
N ILE A 48 -6.68 4.64 2.55
CA ILE A 48 -7.16 5.82 1.83
C ILE A 48 -7.42 5.52 0.34
N PRO A 49 -6.56 4.81 -0.41
CA PRO A 49 -6.88 4.39 -1.77
C PRO A 49 -8.23 3.66 -1.88
N PHE A 50 -8.54 2.73 -0.98
CA PHE A 50 -9.82 1.99 -1.03
C PHE A 50 -11.01 2.90 -0.76
N LYS A 51 -10.88 3.81 0.22
CA LYS A 51 -11.91 4.81 0.52
C LYS A 51 -12.17 5.74 -0.66
N MET A 52 -11.11 6.25 -1.29
CA MET A 52 -11.24 7.15 -2.44
C MET A 52 -11.82 6.43 -3.68
N ASP A 53 -11.58 5.12 -3.82
CA ASP A 53 -12.18 4.33 -4.90
C ASP A 53 -13.70 4.26 -4.74
N GLU A 54 -14.12 3.96 -3.51
CA GLU A 54 -15.53 3.84 -3.18
C GLU A 54 -16.26 5.18 -3.33
N GLU A 55 -15.69 6.26 -2.81
CA GLU A 55 -16.22 7.62 -3.02
C GLU A 55 -16.29 7.97 -4.51
N SER A 56 -15.25 7.65 -5.29
CA SER A 56 -15.27 7.92 -6.72
C SER A 56 -16.34 7.12 -7.47
N LYS A 57 -16.66 5.89 -7.06
CA LYS A 57 -17.77 5.11 -7.62
C LYS A 57 -19.12 5.72 -7.25
N GLN A 58 -19.29 6.17 -6.01
CA GLN A 58 -20.51 6.83 -5.54
C GLN A 58 -20.79 8.14 -6.30
N LEU A 59 -19.74 8.83 -6.76
CA LEU A 59 -19.83 10.00 -7.62
C LEU A 59 -20.18 9.68 -9.10
N GLY A 60 -20.32 8.40 -9.46
CA GLY A 60 -20.64 7.98 -10.83
C GLY A 60 -19.51 8.19 -11.84
N HIS A 61 -18.26 8.31 -11.36
CA HIS A 61 -17.11 8.52 -12.24
C HIS A 61 -16.84 7.31 -13.13
N ASP A 62 -16.52 7.57 -14.40
CA ASP A 62 -15.97 6.57 -15.32
C ASP A 62 -14.52 6.16 -14.94
N ALA A 63 -13.95 5.23 -15.69
CA ALA A 63 -12.60 4.72 -15.42
C ALA A 63 -11.51 5.82 -15.41
N LYS A 64 -11.60 6.80 -16.31
CA LYS A 64 -10.62 7.88 -16.43
C LYS A 64 -10.78 8.89 -15.30
N GLN A 65 -12.02 9.25 -14.98
CA GLN A 65 -12.35 10.13 -13.86
C GLN A 65 -11.96 9.50 -12.52
N ARG A 66 -12.20 8.20 -12.33
CA ARG A 66 -11.74 7.44 -11.16
C ARG A 66 -10.22 7.49 -11.02
N LEU A 67 -9.47 7.29 -12.11
CA LEU A 67 -8.01 7.39 -12.09
C LEU A 67 -7.53 8.78 -11.65
N ILE A 68 -8.10 9.84 -12.23
CA ILE A 68 -7.74 11.24 -11.88
C ILE A 68 -8.08 11.51 -10.40
N TYR A 69 -9.25 11.05 -9.95
CA TYR A 69 -9.69 11.19 -8.56
C TYR A 69 -8.70 10.51 -7.61
N HIS A 70 -8.30 9.27 -7.88
CA HIS A 70 -7.29 8.55 -7.11
C HIS A 70 -5.95 9.26 -7.06
N GLN A 71 -5.45 9.71 -8.22
CA GLN A 71 -4.16 10.39 -8.31
C GLN A 71 -4.16 11.69 -7.50
N LYS A 72 -5.30 12.38 -7.43
CA LYS A 72 -5.46 13.62 -6.67
C LYS A 72 -5.62 13.36 -5.17
N HIS A 73 -6.46 12.41 -4.79
CA HIS A 73 -6.92 12.27 -3.42
C HIS A 73 -6.21 11.16 -2.62
N SER A 74 -5.70 10.11 -3.26
CA SER A 74 -4.97 9.02 -2.59
C SER A 74 -3.45 9.22 -2.55
N ARG A 75 -2.89 9.99 -3.49
CA ARG A 75 -1.43 10.17 -3.62
C ARG A 75 -0.75 10.72 -2.36
N PRO A 76 -1.29 11.74 -1.66
CA PRO A 76 -0.63 12.26 -0.46
C PRO A 76 -0.42 11.18 0.62
N ALA A 77 -1.46 10.39 0.90
CA ALA A 77 -1.38 9.31 1.90
C ALA A 77 -0.36 8.22 1.51
N MET A 78 -0.26 7.88 0.22
CA MET A 78 0.73 6.92 -0.26
C MET A 78 2.17 7.44 -0.17
N LEU A 79 2.37 8.74 -0.41
CA LEU A 79 3.69 9.38 -0.25
C LEU A 79 4.12 9.44 1.22
N GLU A 80 3.18 9.76 2.11
CA GLU A 80 3.41 9.75 3.56
C GLU A 80 3.76 8.34 4.05
N ALA A 81 3.00 7.32 3.65
CA ALA A 81 3.29 5.93 3.99
C ALA A 81 4.70 5.52 3.51
N ARG A 82 5.07 5.88 2.28
CA ARG A 82 6.40 5.59 1.73
C ARG A 82 7.49 6.27 2.56
N ALA A 83 7.38 7.58 2.79
CA ALA A 83 8.38 8.32 3.56
C ALA A 83 8.55 7.76 4.98
N TYR A 84 7.45 7.38 5.62
CA TYR A 84 7.48 6.76 6.94
C TYR A 84 8.25 5.42 6.92
N MET A 85 7.92 4.53 5.98
CA MET A 85 8.61 3.24 5.85
C MET A 85 10.10 3.41 5.49
N GLU A 86 10.43 4.35 4.60
CA GLU A 86 11.82 4.67 4.26
C GLU A 86 12.61 5.17 5.47
N ASN A 87 11.99 5.98 6.34
CA ASN A 87 12.60 6.41 7.61
C ASN A 87 12.83 5.24 8.58
N LEU A 88 11.89 4.29 8.68
CA LEU A 88 12.06 3.09 9.51
C LEU A 88 13.19 2.17 9.00
N LEU A 89 13.36 2.07 7.69
CA LEU A 89 14.41 1.26 7.08
C LEU A 89 15.79 1.93 7.19
N SER A 90 15.87 3.25 7.02
CA SER A 90 17.13 3.99 7.14
C SER A 90 17.62 4.07 8.59
N SER A 91 16.71 4.21 9.56
CA SER A 91 17.04 4.19 11.00
C SER A 91 17.54 2.82 11.49
N LYS A 92 17.30 1.72 10.76
CA LYS A 92 17.81 0.38 11.07
C LYS A 92 19.29 0.16 10.72
N HIS A 93 19.99 1.11 10.09
CA HIS A 93 21.43 0.97 9.78
C HIS A 93 22.36 1.39 10.94
N GLY A 94 21.85 1.49 12.18
CA GLY A 94 22.59 2.03 13.34
C GLY A 94 22.74 1.12 14.55
N HIS A 95 22.54 -0.20 14.41
CA HIS A 95 22.82 -1.18 15.47
C HIS A 95 23.59 -2.39 14.93
#